data_AF-A0A968T573-F1
#
_entry.id   AF-A0A968T573-F1
#
_cell.length_a   1.000
_cell.length_b   1.000
_cell.length_c   1.000
_cell.angle_alpha   90.00
_cell.angle_beta   90.00
_cell.angle_gamma   90.00
#
_symmetry.space_group_name_H-M   'P 1'
#
loop_
_entity.id
_entity.type
_entity.pdbx_description
1 polymer ?
#
loop_
_entity_poly.entity_id
_entity_poly.type
_entity_poly.pdbx_seq_one_letter_code
_entity_poly.pdbx_strand_id
1 'polypeptide(L)' 'MADYLLGKNAFEKRKRIYNLLISGKNEKIILDTPVPVYIFYFTVWVDNDGIPQFRKDFYDHDRKLAQRLFQ' A
#
# COMPACT_ATOMS: atom_id res chain seq x y z
N MET A 1 -10.33 3.01 2.51
CA MET A 1 -9.66 1.99 1.68
C MET A 1 -10.46 0.68 1.60
N ALA A 2 -10.94 0.12 2.73
CA ALA A 2 -11.75 -1.11 2.72
C ALA A 2 -12.99 -1.02 1.80
N ASP A 3 -13.77 0.06 1.87
CA ASP A 3 -14.93 0.28 0.99
C ASP A 3 -14.57 0.25 -0.51
N TYR A 4 -13.38 0.74 -0.88
CA TYR A 4 -12.92 0.75 -2.25
C TYR A 4 -12.63 -0.67 -2.76
N LEU A 5 -12.01 -1.50 -1.92
CA LEU A 5 -11.69 -2.89 -2.26
C LEU A 5 -12.93 -3.80 -2.34
N LEU A 6 -14.00 -3.47 -1.60
CA LEU A 6 -15.23 -4.28 -1.53
C LEU A 6 -16.26 -3.96 -2.64
N GLY A 7 -15.95 -3.00 -3.52
CA GLY A 7 -16.69 -2.67 -4.74
C GLY A 7 -17.66 -1.49 -4.61
N LYS A 8 -17.92 -0.79 -5.73
CA LYS A 8 -18.68 0.49 -5.76
C LYS A 8 -20.21 0.37 -5.61
N ASN A 9 -20.82 -0.81 -5.78
CA ASN A 9 -22.28 -0.98 -5.70
C ASN A 9 -22.73 -2.12 -4.77
N ALA A 10 -23.29 -1.74 -3.63
CA ALA A 10 -24.60 -2.13 -3.12
C ALA A 10 -24.80 -1.36 -1.81
N PHE A 11 -25.92 -0.62 -1.66
CA PHE A 11 -26.33 -0.04 -0.38
C PHE A 11 -26.24 -1.08 0.77
N GLU A 12 -26.62 -2.32 0.45
CA GLU A 12 -26.51 -3.48 1.34
C GLU A 12 -25.08 -3.81 1.78
N LYS A 13 -24.07 -3.70 0.89
CA LYS A 13 -22.66 -3.94 1.27
C LYS A 13 -22.16 -2.87 2.23
N ARG A 14 -22.52 -1.60 2.02
CA ARG A 14 -22.17 -0.50 2.94
C ARG A 14 -22.87 -0.65 4.29
N LYS A 15 -24.15 -1.03 4.29
CA LYS A 15 -24.91 -1.34 5.52
C LYS A 15 -24.29 -2.50 6.30
N ARG A 16 -23.84 -3.56 5.61
CA ARG A 16 -23.09 -4.67 6.22
C ARG A 16 -21.81 -4.19 6.88
N ILE A 17 -20.97 -3.41 6.18
CA ILE A 17 -19.72 -2.87 6.74
C ILE A 17 -20.02 -2.01 7.99
N TYR A 18 -21.01 -1.14 7.91
CA TYR A 18 -21.41 -0.30 9.03
C TYR A 18 -21.86 -1.11 10.25
N ASN A 19 -22.68 -2.14 10.04
CA ASN A 19 -23.10 -3.05 11.12
C ASN A 19 -21.91 -3.80 11.74
N LEU A 20 -20.92 -4.19 10.93
CA LEU A 20 -19.70 -4.85 11.42
C LEU A 20 -18.87 -3.91 12.27
N LEU A 21 -18.70 -2.65 11.85
CA LEU A 21 -18.01 -1.63 12.62
C LEU A 21 -18.69 -1.41 13.98
N ILE A 22 -20.02 -1.28 14.02
CA ILE A 22 -20.77 -1.13 15.28
C ILE A 22 -20.61 -2.37 16.17
N SER A 23 -20.60 -3.57 15.58
CA SER A 23 -20.50 -4.80 16.34
C SER A 23 -19.18 -4.96 17.10
N GLY A 24 -18.11 -4.26 16.67
CA GLY A 24 -16.76 -4.37 17.24
C GLY A 24 -16.10 -5.73 17.04
N LYS A 25 -16.71 -6.63 16.24
CA LYS A 25 -16.19 -7.97 15.99
C LYS A 25 -15.22 -7.97 14.81
N ASN A 26 -14.14 -8.74 14.95
CA ASN A 26 -13.22 -8.98 13.84
C ASN A 26 -13.86 -9.93 12.82
N GLU A 27 -13.84 -9.53 11.54
CA GLU A 27 -14.28 -10.38 10.42
C GLU A 27 -13.20 -10.45 9.35
N LYS A 28 -12.99 -11.65 8.80
CA LYS A 28 -12.12 -11.89 7.64
C LYS A 28 -12.95 -11.87 6.37
N ILE A 29 -12.65 -10.95 5.46
CA ILE A 29 -13.30 -10.86 4.15
C ILE A 29 -12.28 -11.18 3.06
N ILE A 30 -12.58 -12.17 2.22
CA ILE A 30 -11.76 -12.53 1.06
C ILE A 30 -12.29 -11.74 -0.14
N LEU A 31 -11.39 -11.13 -0.92
CA LEU A 31 -11.76 -10.40 -2.13
C LEU A 31 -11.99 -11.38 -3.28
N ASP A 32 -13.13 -11.24 -3.98
CA ASP A 32 -13.45 -12.07 -5.16
C ASP A 32 -12.47 -11.85 -6.30
N THR A 33 -11.99 -10.60 -6.45
CA THR A 33 -10.97 -10.22 -7.41
C THR A 33 -9.66 -9.93 -6.68
N PRO A 34 -8.59 -10.70 -6.92
CA PRO A 34 -7.28 -10.43 -6.34
C PRO A 34 -6.78 -9.05 -6.75
N VAL A 35 -6.32 -8.26 -5.78
CA VAL A 35 -5.67 -6.97 -6.02
C VAL A 35 -4.16 -7.17 -5.83
N PRO A 36 -3.33 -6.97 -6.87
CA PRO A 36 -1.90 -7.16 -6.74
C PRO A 36 -1.31 -6.08 -5.82
N VAL A 37 -0.42 -6.48 -4.92
CA VAL A 37 0.28 -5.60 -3.99
C VAL A 37 1.78 -5.73 -4.22
N TYR A 38 2.43 -4.61 -4.49
CA TYR A 38 3.89 -4.53 -4.68
C TYR A 38 4.48 -3.63 -3.61
N ILE A 39 5.55 -4.09 -2.95
CA ILE A 39 6.28 -3.33 -1.95
C ILE A 39 7.67 -3.06 -2.53
N PHE A 40 7.94 -1.79 -2.79
CA PHE A 40 9.23 -1.33 -3.29
C PHE A 40 9.90 -0.43 -2.26
N TYR A 41 11.23 -0.46 -2.24
CA TYR A 41 12.05 0.40 -1.41
C TYR A 41 12.99 1.20 -2.30
N PHE A 42 12.67 2.48 -2.47
CA PHE A 42 13.47 3.42 -3.24
C PHE A 42 13.90 4.57 -2.34
N THR A 43 15.18 4.90 -2.39
CA THR A 43 15.78 6.06 -1.73
C THR A 43 15.65 7.32 -2.58
N VAL A 44 15.32 7.18 -3.86
CA VAL A 44 14.99 8.27 -4.79
C VAL A 44 13.84 7.88 -5.72
N TRP A 45 12.92 8.81 -5.99
CA TRP A 45 11.88 8.68 -7.03
C TRP A 45 11.54 10.05 -7.61
N VAL A 46 10.86 10.07 -8.76
CA VAL A 46 10.33 11.29 -9.37
C VAL A 46 8.84 11.41 -9.00
N ASP A 47 8.43 12.56 -8.48
CA ASP A 47 7.01 12.82 -8.19
C ASP A 47 6.20 13.21 -9.44
N ASN A 48 4.92 13.52 -9.24
CA ASN A 48 4.01 13.85 -10.33
C ASN A 48 4.37 15.16 -11.05
N ASP A 49 5.12 16.06 -10.41
CA ASP A 49 5.56 17.33 -10.97
C ASP A 49 6.93 17.22 -11.67
N GLY A 50 7.49 16.01 -11.72
CA GLY A 50 8.79 15.75 -12.32
C GLY A 50 9.96 16.06 -11.39
N ILE A 51 9.71 16.32 -10.10
CA ILE A 51 10.75 16.71 -9.14
C ILE A 51 11.33 15.46 -8.46
N PRO A 52 12.67 15.30 -8.45
CA PRO A 52 13.32 14.22 -7.71
C PRO A 52 13.12 14.38 -6.20
N GLN A 53 12.61 13.32 -5.58
CA GLN A 53 12.42 13.18 -4.15
C GLN A 53 13.44 12.21 -3.57
N PHE A 54 14.14 12.61 -2.52
CA PHE A 54 15.15 11.80 -1.83
C PHE A 54 14.68 11.41 -0.43
N ARG A 55 15.06 10.21 0.02
CA ARG A 55 14.81 9.72 1.38
C ARG A 55 16.08 9.10 1.96
N LYS A 56 16.11 9.04 3.29
CA LYS A 56 17.18 8.39 4.02
C LYS A 56 17.19 6.90 3.71
N ASP A 57 18.36 6.37 3.39
CA ASP A 57 18.56 4.93 3.25
C ASP A 57 18.64 4.26 4.64
N PHE A 58 17.50 3.78 5.14
CA PHE A 58 17.40 3.10 6.43
C PHE A 58 17.98 1.68 6.44
N TYR A 59 18.12 1.03 5.27
CA TYR A 59 18.60 -0.36 5.16
C TYR A 59 20.03 -0.48 4.63
N ASP A 60 20.72 0.66 4.41
CA ASP A 60 22.08 0.75 3.88
C ASP A 60 22.27 0.03 2.53
N HIS A 61 21.21 -0.08 1.72
CA HIS A 61 21.28 -0.70 0.41
C HIS A 61 22.15 0.10 -0.55
N ASP A 62 22.03 1.42 -0.55
CA ASP A 62 22.79 2.31 -1.43
C ASP A 62 24.27 2.30 -1.06
N ARG A 63 24.55 2.33 0.25
CA ARG A 63 25.93 2.24 0.75
C ARG A 63 26.60 0.94 0.35
N LYS A 64 25.91 -0.20 0.51
CA LYS A 64 26.42 -1.51 0.10
C LYS A 64 26.63 -1.60 -1.41
N LEU A 65 25.72 -1.02 -2.19
CA LEU A 65 25.83 -0.96 -3.64
C LEU A 65 27.04 -0.13 -4.07
N ALA A 66 27.20 1.07 -3.52
CA ALA A 66 28.31 1.96 -3.81
C ALA A 66 29.68 1.32 -3.52
N GLN A 67 29.79 0.60 -2.39
CA GLN A 67 31.00 -0.14 -2.05
C GLN A 67 31.39 -1.18 -3.09
N ARG A 68 30.42 -1.82 -3.77
CA ARG A 68 30.71 -2.84 -4.79
C ARG A 68 31.02 -2.25 -6.17
N LEU A 69 30.46 -1.09 -6.48
CA LEU A 69 30.59 -0.46 -7.79
C LEU A 69 31.82 0.45 -7.89
N PHE A 70 32.27 1.02 -6.77
CA PHE A 70 33.31 2.06 -6.76
C PHE A 70 34.54 1.70 -5.89
N GLN A 71 34.74 0.41 -5.58
CA GLN A 71 36.00 -0.11 -5.02
C GLN A 71 36.74 -0.95 -6.05
#